data_AF-A0A1X6MHB9-F1
#
_entry.id   AF-A0A1X6MHB9-F1
#
_cell.length_a   1.000
_cell.length_b   1.000
_cell.length_c   1.000
_cell.angle_alpha   90.00
_cell.angle_beta   90.00
_cell.angle_gamma   90.00
#
_symmetry.space_group_name_H-M   'P 1'
#
loop_
_entity.id
_entity.type
_entity.pdbx_description
1 polymer ?
#
loop_
_entity_poly.entity_id
_entity_poly.type
_entity_poly.pdbx_seq_one_letter_code
_entity_poly.pdbx_strand_id
1 'polypeptide(L)'
;MPTPKVPSAFLDLVGANRDLWTWEPWIDFTGLSDAPWSGKPGSKPKGWTDDDVVSVRAMVNAYWTVAPKDRMVFFKDRQSGAKGKSKASSPLSAADLGVLHTDARNKWSAWFNELGREHLAKLVDDMLMEEGHHPTQLMKANATQKMPTMAAAMVTSIYVDLAEQLFGRDALLTDTVVKSEVITFFNALLYATWRRWMMVVSRQKAQLASKLDAVHTRWFELSANEENVTVFHLTQFFQTVTRVLELTEALSDKTAEAEMNVLKSDLQSMLNLISSGPDSSGETKPLPKSIRTALLKLASQPQVESVRAQIMAIINEEQPEVVALDFESLPEGTWKEGTEEYATLTLDKAWEHLGLGSIKRIPGFAEKLDLNDTYDPWSIEGLEVLRSEEAVPLELKWHQVIGVIKLVDNLLAGKPVLLMDEVGIGKTMQA
;
A
#
# COMPACT_ATOMS: atom_id res chain seq x y z
N MET A 1 11.57 17.37 -19.60
CA MET A 1 12.72 16.52 -19.99
C MET A 1 12.47 15.12 -19.44
N PRO A 2 12.92 14.05 -20.09
CA PRO A 2 12.84 12.72 -19.50
C PRO A 2 13.78 12.66 -18.27
N THR A 3 13.22 12.34 -17.10
CA THR A 3 13.95 12.26 -15.83
C THR A 3 14.68 10.91 -15.74
N PRO A 4 15.96 10.89 -15.32
CA PRO A 4 16.68 9.63 -15.09
C PRO A 4 15.97 8.75 -14.06
N LYS A 5 16.12 7.42 -14.16
CA LYS A 5 15.62 6.50 -13.13
C LYS A 5 16.41 6.76 -11.83
N VAL A 6 15.76 6.69 -10.67
CA VAL A 6 16.41 6.97 -9.37
C VAL A 6 17.69 6.14 -9.15
N PRO A 7 17.74 4.82 -9.45
CA PRO A 7 18.97 4.05 -9.33
C PRO A 7 20.12 4.54 -10.21
N SER A 8 19.82 5.13 -11.38
CA SER A 8 20.86 5.72 -12.24
C SER A 8 21.30 7.11 -11.73
N ALA A 9 20.36 7.91 -11.23
CA ALA A 9 20.68 9.21 -10.64
C ALA A 9 21.56 9.05 -9.39
N PHE A 10 21.37 7.97 -8.63
CA PHE A 10 22.27 7.64 -7.52
C PHE A 10 23.69 7.28 -7.98
N LEU A 11 23.84 6.54 -9.09
CA LEU A 11 25.16 6.28 -9.68
C LEU A 11 25.85 7.55 -10.17
N ASP A 12 25.08 8.53 -10.65
CA ASP A 12 25.61 9.86 -10.99
C ASP A 12 26.10 10.61 -9.74
N LEU A 13 25.35 10.55 -8.63
CA LEU A 13 25.77 11.10 -7.33
C LEU A 13 27.07 10.45 -6.83
N VAL A 14 27.14 9.12 -6.79
CA VAL A 14 28.35 8.39 -6.37
C VAL A 14 29.54 8.69 -7.29
N GLY A 15 29.28 8.83 -8.60
CA GLY A 15 30.32 9.18 -9.57
C GLY A 15 30.90 10.58 -9.36
N ALA A 16 30.06 11.54 -8.94
CA ALA A 16 30.45 12.90 -8.62
C ALA A 16 31.08 13.02 -7.23
N ASN A 17 30.66 12.17 -6.29
CA ASN A 17 31.10 12.19 -4.91
C ASN A 17 31.38 10.77 -4.41
N ARG A 18 32.64 10.35 -4.52
CA ARG A 18 33.07 9.01 -4.11
C ARG A 18 33.12 8.83 -2.59
N ASP A 19 33.14 9.92 -1.85
CA ASP A 19 33.20 9.94 -0.40
C ASP A 19 31.81 9.75 0.23
N LEU A 20 30.76 9.59 -0.58
CA LEU A 20 29.39 9.30 -0.11
C LEU A 20 29.36 8.11 0.89
N TRP A 21 30.21 7.12 0.67
CA TRP A 21 30.31 5.93 1.51
C TRP A 21 31.11 6.14 2.80
N THR A 22 31.59 7.35 3.07
CA THR A 22 32.17 7.74 4.37
C THR A 22 31.21 8.60 5.19
N TRP A 23 30.01 8.90 4.66
CA TRP A 23 29.02 9.73 5.35
C TRP A 23 28.20 8.86 6.31
N GLU A 24 28.36 9.09 7.61
CA GLU A 24 27.75 8.25 8.66
C GLU A 24 26.23 8.06 8.47
N PRO A 25 25.42 9.10 8.20
CA PRO A 25 23.98 8.91 8.01
C PRO A 25 23.64 7.99 6.82
N TRP A 26 24.45 8.00 5.77
CA TRP A 26 24.25 7.13 4.61
C TRP A 26 24.64 5.68 4.92
N ILE A 27 25.71 5.49 5.69
CA ILE A 27 26.14 4.17 6.17
C ILE A 27 25.04 3.59 7.06
N ASP A 28 24.52 4.37 8.00
CA ASP A 28 23.43 3.96 8.89
C ASP A 28 22.16 3.63 8.11
N PHE A 29 21.83 4.45 7.11
CA PHE A 29 20.66 4.26 6.26
C PHE A 29 20.74 2.99 5.40
N THR A 30 21.92 2.67 4.87
CA THR A 30 22.11 1.51 3.97
C THR A 30 22.55 0.24 4.67
N GLY A 31 23.13 0.36 5.88
CA GLY A 31 23.83 -0.72 6.57
C GLY A 31 25.13 -1.16 5.87
N LEU A 32 25.65 -0.39 4.91
CA LEU A 32 26.83 -0.75 4.12
C LEU A 32 28.01 0.19 4.43
N SER A 33 29.18 -0.41 4.67
CA SER A 33 30.41 0.33 4.99
C SER A 33 31.21 0.79 3.75
N ASP A 34 30.79 0.40 2.55
CA ASP A 34 31.37 0.83 1.27
C ASP A 34 30.36 0.56 0.15
N ALA A 35 30.67 0.99 -1.08
CA ALA A 35 29.86 0.73 -2.25
C ALA A 35 29.54 -0.77 -2.42
N PRO A 36 28.29 -1.13 -2.80
CA PRO A 36 27.84 -2.50 -3.00
C PRO A 36 28.76 -3.37 -3.85
N TRP A 37 29.40 -2.74 -4.83
CA TRP A 37 30.28 -3.38 -5.80
C TRP A 37 31.77 -3.28 -5.44
N SER A 38 32.16 -2.71 -4.29
CA SER A 38 33.56 -2.53 -3.90
C SER A 38 34.29 -3.83 -3.57
N GLY A 39 33.54 -4.86 -3.13
CA GLY A 39 34.08 -6.16 -2.70
C GLY A 39 34.85 -6.10 -1.37
N LYS A 40 34.70 -5.02 -0.61
CA LYS A 40 35.27 -4.92 0.74
C LYS A 40 34.36 -5.63 1.76
N PRO A 41 34.90 -6.08 2.91
CA PRO A 41 34.09 -6.59 4.01
C PRO A 41 33.01 -5.57 4.40
N GLY A 42 31.77 -6.03 4.63
CA GLY A 42 30.64 -5.16 4.99
C GLY A 42 30.01 -4.37 3.83
N SER A 43 30.53 -4.46 2.61
CA SER A 43 29.98 -3.74 1.46
C SER A 43 28.96 -4.53 0.66
N LYS A 44 28.89 -5.86 0.82
CA LYS A 44 28.06 -6.72 -0.04
C LYS A 44 26.61 -6.73 0.44
N PRO A 45 25.63 -6.37 -0.40
CA PRO A 45 24.22 -6.48 -0.04
C PRO A 45 23.79 -7.91 0.31
N LYS A 46 22.79 -8.03 1.17
CA LYS A 46 22.15 -9.32 1.48
C LYS A 46 21.60 -9.95 0.20
N GLY A 47 21.84 -11.25 0.02
CA GLY A 47 21.39 -12.00 -1.17
C GLY A 47 22.25 -11.83 -2.43
N TRP A 48 23.32 -11.03 -2.39
CA TRP A 48 24.30 -10.98 -3.49
C TRP A 48 25.38 -12.05 -3.34
N THR A 49 25.70 -12.69 -4.46
CA THR A 49 26.88 -13.57 -4.61
C THR A 49 28.13 -12.73 -4.92
N ASP A 50 29.31 -13.34 -4.85
CA ASP A 50 30.55 -12.63 -5.23
C ASP A 50 30.60 -12.34 -6.74
N ASP A 51 30.01 -13.22 -7.56
CA ASP A 51 29.85 -13.00 -9.00
C ASP A 51 28.91 -11.81 -9.30
N ASP A 52 27.85 -11.64 -8.50
CA ASP A 52 26.97 -10.46 -8.60
C ASP A 52 27.78 -9.17 -8.33
N VAL A 53 28.63 -9.16 -7.30
CA VAL A 53 29.48 -8.01 -6.97
C VAL A 53 30.40 -7.66 -8.14
N VAL A 54 31.04 -8.66 -8.76
CA VAL A 54 31.93 -8.47 -9.91
C VAL A 54 31.15 -7.97 -11.13
N SER A 55 29.98 -8.55 -11.42
CA SER A 55 29.12 -8.19 -12.55
C SER A 55 28.57 -6.77 -12.42
N VAL A 56 28.09 -6.40 -11.23
CA VAL A 56 27.62 -5.04 -10.92
C VAL A 56 28.79 -4.05 -11.00
N ARG A 57 29.97 -4.39 -10.51
CA ARG A 57 31.17 -3.54 -10.65
C ARG A 57 31.48 -3.25 -12.13
N ALA A 58 31.46 -4.28 -12.97
CA ALA A 58 31.70 -4.12 -14.40
C ALA A 58 30.65 -3.20 -15.05
N MET A 59 29.38 -3.38 -14.69
CA MET A 59 28.27 -2.55 -15.15
C MET A 59 28.39 -1.09 -14.71
N VAL A 60 28.74 -0.82 -13.44
CA VAL A 60 28.94 0.55 -12.94
C VAL A 60 30.12 1.23 -13.64
N ASN A 61 31.23 0.51 -13.82
CA ASN A 61 32.37 1.03 -14.56
C ASN A 61 31.99 1.37 -16.02
N ALA A 62 31.27 0.47 -16.70
CA ALA A 62 30.77 0.73 -18.05
C ALA A 62 29.82 1.94 -18.09
N TYR A 63 28.92 2.06 -17.12
CA TYR A 63 28.00 3.20 -17.00
C TYR A 63 28.74 4.55 -16.92
N TRP A 64 29.82 4.63 -16.12
CA TRP A 64 30.57 5.88 -15.98
C TRP A 64 31.41 6.24 -17.20
N THR A 65 31.72 5.29 -18.10
CA THR A 65 32.31 5.60 -19.41
C THR A 65 31.34 6.27 -20.37
N VAL A 66 30.03 6.15 -20.12
CA VAL A 66 29.00 6.80 -20.93
C VAL A 66 28.92 8.29 -20.58
N ALA A 67 28.86 9.14 -21.62
CA ALA A 67 28.69 10.58 -21.45
C ALA A 67 27.40 10.90 -20.68
N PRO A 68 27.39 11.87 -19.73
CA PRO A 68 26.24 12.14 -18.86
C PRO A 68 24.89 12.29 -19.59
N LYS A 69 24.87 12.98 -20.74
CA LYS A 69 23.67 13.18 -21.57
C LYS A 69 23.06 11.87 -22.12
N ASP A 70 23.87 10.82 -22.25
CA ASP A 70 23.49 9.53 -22.86
C ASP A 70 23.24 8.44 -21.80
N ARG A 71 23.61 8.68 -20.53
CA ARG A 71 23.46 7.73 -19.42
C ARG A 71 22.02 7.28 -19.18
N MET A 72 21.05 8.14 -19.44
CA MET A 72 19.63 7.77 -19.35
C MET A 72 19.28 6.61 -20.30
N VAL A 73 19.94 6.50 -21.46
CA VAL A 73 19.69 5.43 -22.44
C VAL A 73 20.21 4.08 -21.95
N PHE A 74 21.27 4.07 -21.14
CA PHE A 74 21.83 2.85 -20.53
C PHE A 74 20.79 2.11 -19.66
N PHE A 75 19.91 2.86 -19.00
CA PHE A 75 18.85 2.33 -18.12
C PHE A 75 17.47 2.19 -18.77
N LYS A 76 17.34 2.45 -20.07
CA LYS A 76 16.10 2.19 -20.81
C LYS A 76 15.94 0.70 -21.08
N ASP A 77 14.73 0.20 -20.88
CA ASP A 77 14.38 -1.18 -21.20
C ASP A 77 14.19 -1.27 -22.73
N ARG A 78 14.99 -2.11 -23.38
CA ARG A 78 14.74 -2.50 -24.78
C ARG A 78 13.92 -3.78 -24.76
N GLN A 79 12.81 -3.79 -25.50
CA GLN A 79 12.17 -5.05 -25.87
C GLN A 79 13.20 -5.95 -26.57
N SER A 80 13.26 -7.20 -26.12
CA SER A 80 14.07 -8.28 -26.66
C SER A 80 13.72 -8.51 -28.14
N GLY A 81 14.37 -7.77 -29.04
CA GLY A 81 14.09 -7.86 -30.48
C GLY A 81 15.02 -7.06 -31.38
N ALA A 82 15.66 -6.00 -30.88
CA ALA A 82 16.61 -5.24 -31.67
C ALA A 82 18.03 -5.86 -31.60
N LYS A 83 18.27 -6.93 -32.37
CA LYS A 83 19.64 -7.36 -32.73
C LYS A 83 20.27 -6.27 -33.60
N GLY A 84 20.86 -5.25 -32.96
CA GLY A 84 21.74 -4.30 -33.62
C GLY A 84 22.97 -5.05 -34.15
N LYS A 85 23.20 -4.99 -35.46
CA LYS A 85 24.46 -5.46 -36.07
C LYS A 85 25.58 -4.54 -35.57
N SER A 86 26.26 -4.90 -34.48
CA SER A 86 27.46 -4.18 -34.05
C SER A 86 28.57 -4.47 -35.08
N LYS A 87 29.12 -3.42 -35.71
CA LYS A 87 30.39 -3.52 -36.43
C LYS A 87 31.49 -3.57 -35.37
N ALA A 88 32.36 -4.58 -35.44
CA ALA A 88 33.35 -4.97 -34.42
C ALA A 88 34.46 -3.93 -34.13
N SER A 89 34.37 -2.68 -34.61
CA SER A 89 35.44 -1.67 -34.53
C SER A 89 35.01 -0.29 -34.01
N SER A 90 33.75 -0.11 -33.59
CA SER A 90 33.29 1.13 -32.95
C SER A 90 33.09 0.91 -31.44
N PRO A 91 33.37 1.90 -30.57
CA PRO A 91 32.99 1.82 -29.16
C PRO A 91 31.48 1.56 -29.06
N LEU A 92 31.09 0.64 -28.18
CA LEU A 92 29.69 0.27 -27.97
C LEU A 92 28.89 1.51 -27.57
N SER A 93 27.69 1.66 -28.13
CA SER A 93 26.80 2.76 -27.74
C SER A 93 26.29 2.56 -26.30
N ALA A 94 25.81 3.63 -25.66
CA ALA A 94 25.20 3.54 -24.33
C ALA A 94 24.06 2.51 -24.25
N ALA A 95 23.31 2.37 -25.34
CA ALA A 95 22.24 1.37 -25.45
C ALA A 95 22.78 -0.06 -25.54
N ASP A 96 23.87 -0.28 -26.29
CA ASP A 96 24.48 -1.60 -26.44
C ASP A 96 25.15 -2.04 -25.14
N LEU A 97 25.81 -1.12 -24.44
CA LEU A 97 26.35 -1.36 -23.10
C LEU A 97 25.25 -1.69 -22.09
N GLY A 98 24.13 -0.96 -22.13
CA GLY A 98 22.97 -1.26 -21.27
C GLY A 98 22.40 -2.66 -21.49
N VAL A 99 22.36 -3.13 -22.75
CA VAL A 99 21.92 -4.50 -23.08
C VAL A 99 22.93 -5.55 -22.60
N LEU A 100 24.23 -5.30 -22.80
CA LEU A 100 25.30 -6.21 -22.35
C LEU A 100 25.25 -6.45 -20.84
N HIS A 101 24.86 -5.43 -20.08
CA HIS A 101 24.80 -5.48 -18.62
C HIS A 101 23.37 -5.61 -18.06
N THR A 102 22.43 -6.18 -18.82
CA THR A 102 21.00 -6.25 -18.42
C THR A 102 20.82 -6.87 -17.04
N ASP A 103 21.43 -8.04 -16.79
CA ASP A 103 21.25 -8.76 -15.52
C ASP A 103 21.83 -7.98 -14.33
N ALA A 104 23.05 -7.47 -14.48
CA ALA A 104 23.69 -6.61 -13.47
C ALA A 104 22.89 -5.34 -13.19
N ARG A 105 22.31 -4.72 -14.23
CA ARG A 105 21.48 -3.51 -14.13
C ARG A 105 20.16 -3.80 -13.43
N ASN A 106 19.55 -4.95 -13.70
CA ASN A 106 18.34 -5.40 -13.02
C ASN A 106 18.63 -5.70 -11.54
N LYS A 107 19.75 -6.37 -11.23
CA LYS A 107 20.20 -6.63 -9.85
C LYS A 107 20.44 -5.34 -9.07
N TRP A 108 21.18 -4.39 -9.68
CA TRP A 108 21.41 -3.07 -9.11
C TRP A 108 20.10 -2.32 -8.85
N SER A 109 19.21 -2.29 -9.84
CA SER A 109 17.93 -1.61 -9.71
C SER A 109 17.04 -2.27 -8.66
N ALA A 110 17.06 -3.61 -8.54
CA ALA A 110 16.28 -4.35 -7.56
C ALA A 110 16.74 -3.99 -6.14
N TRP A 111 18.05 -4.07 -5.86
CA TRP A 111 18.61 -3.68 -4.58
C TRP A 111 18.29 -2.22 -4.22
N PHE A 112 18.52 -1.29 -5.15
CA PHE A 112 18.25 0.12 -4.90
C PHE A 112 16.75 0.38 -4.69
N ASN A 113 15.87 -0.32 -5.43
CA ASN A 113 14.42 -0.18 -5.27
C ASN A 113 13.89 -0.82 -3.99
N GLU A 114 14.59 -1.80 -3.41
CA GLU A 114 14.24 -2.37 -2.10
C GLU A 114 14.51 -1.32 -1.02
N LEU A 115 15.74 -0.80 -0.95
CA LEU A 115 16.11 0.36 -0.13
C LEU A 115 15.16 1.56 -0.36
N GLY A 116 14.85 1.79 -1.64
CA GLY A 116 14.01 2.87 -2.10
C GLY A 116 12.54 2.74 -1.69
N ARG A 117 11.98 1.53 -1.73
CA ARG A 117 10.56 1.28 -1.39
C ARG A 117 10.31 1.32 0.10
N GLU A 118 11.22 0.77 0.89
CA GLU A 118 11.01 0.61 2.33
C GLU A 118 11.35 1.89 3.10
N HIS A 119 12.44 2.57 2.73
CA HIS A 119 12.99 3.64 3.55
C HIS A 119 12.97 5.00 2.84
N LEU A 120 13.49 5.08 1.61
CA LEU A 120 13.68 6.38 0.94
C LEU A 120 12.35 7.01 0.50
N ALA A 121 11.45 6.21 -0.09
CA ALA A 121 10.16 6.69 -0.54
C ALA A 121 9.29 7.11 0.65
N LYS A 122 9.33 6.34 1.74
CA LYS A 122 8.62 6.67 2.97
C LYS A 122 9.12 7.98 3.58
N LEU A 123 10.44 8.13 3.74
CA LEU A 123 11.03 9.36 4.25
C LEU A 123 10.57 10.59 3.45
N VAL A 124 10.65 10.53 2.13
CA VAL A 124 10.23 11.64 1.26
C VAL A 124 8.72 11.86 1.33
N ASP A 125 7.92 10.79 1.38
CA ASP A 125 6.46 10.91 1.53
C ASP A 125 6.09 11.62 2.84
N ASP A 126 6.67 11.18 3.95
CA ASP A 126 6.39 11.69 5.30
C ASP A 126 6.77 13.18 5.37
N MET A 127 7.99 13.55 4.97
CA MET A 127 8.45 14.95 4.96
C MET A 127 7.56 15.86 4.09
N LEU A 128 7.20 15.42 2.88
CA LEU A 128 6.34 16.21 2.00
C LEU A 128 4.90 16.30 2.53
N MET A 129 4.39 15.27 3.22
CA MET A 129 3.05 15.31 3.81
C MET A 129 3.00 16.22 5.05
N GLU A 130 4.03 16.20 5.89
CA GLU A 130 4.18 17.07 7.06
C GLU A 130 4.21 18.55 6.67
N GLU A 131 4.94 18.89 5.61
CA GLU A 131 4.98 20.25 5.04
C GLU A 131 3.76 20.62 4.18
N GLY A 132 2.76 19.73 4.07
CA GLY A 132 1.51 20.01 3.36
C GLY A 132 1.64 20.04 1.83
N HIS A 133 2.68 19.43 1.27
CA HIS A 133 2.97 19.43 -0.17
C HIS A 133 2.25 18.32 -0.95
N HIS A 134 1.46 17.47 -0.29
CA HIS A 134 0.74 16.40 -0.99
C HIS A 134 -0.31 16.97 -1.97
N PRO A 135 -0.46 16.42 -3.19
CA PRO A 135 -1.38 16.94 -4.19
C PRO A 135 -2.82 17.13 -3.70
N THR A 136 -3.35 16.21 -2.89
CA THR A 136 -4.72 16.32 -2.35
C THR A 136 -4.85 17.43 -1.30
N GLN A 137 -3.84 17.62 -0.45
CA GLN A 137 -3.82 18.73 0.52
C GLN A 137 -3.81 20.08 -0.22
N LEU A 138 -2.99 20.20 -1.26
CA LEU A 138 -2.90 21.40 -2.09
C LEU A 138 -4.17 21.65 -2.91
N MET A 139 -4.78 20.59 -3.44
CA MET A 139 -6.06 20.68 -4.15
C MET A 139 -7.17 21.18 -3.22
N LYS A 140 -7.23 20.63 -2.00
CA LYS A 140 -8.16 21.06 -0.94
C LYS A 140 -7.93 22.51 -0.54
N ALA A 141 -6.70 22.89 -0.23
CA ALA A 141 -6.34 24.25 0.18
C ALA A 141 -6.68 25.31 -0.90
N ASN A 142 -6.52 24.95 -2.17
CA ASN A 142 -6.81 25.86 -3.29
C ASN A 142 -8.24 25.70 -3.85
N ALA A 143 -9.08 24.88 -3.23
CA ALA A 143 -10.43 24.54 -3.69
C ALA A 143 -10.48 24.21 -5.20
N THR A 144 -9.53 23.39 -5.67
CA THR A 144 -9.36 23.08 -7.09
C THR A 144 -9.23 21.59 -7.36
N GLN A 145 -9.83 21.12 -8.45
CA GLN A 145 -9.59 19.79 -8.97
C GLN A 145 -8.31 19.69 -9.79
N LYS A 146 -7.66 20.82 -10.12
CA LYS A 146 -6.47 20.81 -10.96
C LYS A 146 -5.28 20.32 -10.15
N MET A 147 -4.62 19.27 -10.65
CA MET A 147 -3.42 18.76 -10.00
C MET A 147 -2.29 19.80 -10.09
N PRO A 148 -1.59 20.09 -8.98
CA PRO A 148 -0.46 21.01 -8.99
C PRO A 148 0.72 20.47 -9.81
N THR A 149 1.62 21.35 -10.21
CA THR A 149 2.95 20.96 -10.69
C THR A 149 3.91 20.89 -9.49
N MET A 150 5.01 20.15 -9.60
CA MET A 150 6.04 20.13 -8.54
C MET A 150 6.51 21.54 -8.15
N ALA A 151 6.68 22.42 -9.14
CA ALA A 151 7.10 23.80 -8.90
C ALA A 151 6.04 24.59 -8.12
N ALA A 152 4.76 24.44 -8.49
CA ALA A 152 3.66 25.10 -7.77
C ALA A 152 3.46 24.53 -6.35
N ALA A 153 3.80 23.26 -6.15
CA ALA A 153 3.76 22.57 -4.87
C ALA A 153 4.96 22.85 -3.97
N MET A 154 5.97 23.60 -4.45
CA MET A 154 7.18 23.95 -3.71
C MET A 154 7.93 22.76 -3.09
N VAL A 155 7.85 21.56 -3.69
CA VAL A 155 8.44 20.32 -3.16
C VAL A 155 9.96 20.36 -2.92
N THR A 156 10.65 21.37 -3.44
CA THR A 156 12.10 21.56 -3.25
C THR A 156 12.44 22.24 -1.91
N SER A 157 11.45 22.69 -1.14
CA SER A 157 11.62 23.25 0.21
C SER A 157 12.35 22.28 1.14
N ILE A 158 12.07 20.98 1.03
CA ILE A 158 12.61 19.94 1.91
C ILE A 158 14.06 19.55 1.61
N TYR A 159 14.75 20.21 0.67
CA TYR A 159 16.09 19.79 0.23
C TYR A 159 17.13 19.81 1.35
N VAL A 160 17.09 20.81 2.23
CA VAL A 160 18.07 20.93 3.33
C VAL A 160 17.85 19.81 4.34
N ASP A 161 16.62 19.66 4.83
CA ASP A 161 16.27 18.63 5.82
C ASP A 161 16.48 17.21 5.27
N LEU A 162 16.16 16.99 3.98
CA LEU A 162 16.36 15.70 3.34
C LEU A 162 17.85 15.38 3.17
N ALA A 163 18.68 16.39 2.87
CA ALA A 163 20.13 16.23 2.82
C ALA A 163 20.69 15.90 4.20
N GLU A 164 20.27 16.62 5.24
CA GLU A 164 20.74 16.38 6.60
C GLU A 164 20.34 14.98 7.10
N GLN A 165 19.11 14.53 6.83
CA GLN A 165 18.65 13.20 7.26
C GLN A 165 19.31 12.05 6.50
N LEU A 166 19.46 12.16 5.17
CA LEU A 166 20.00 11.05 4.36
C LEU A 166 21.52 10.98 4.34
N PHE A 167 22.18 12.14 4.43
CA PHE A 167 23.58 12.29 4.09
C PHE A 167 24.37 13.08 5.13
N GLY A 168 23.69 13.73 6.08
CA GLY A 168 24.31 14.58 7.10
C GLY A 168 24.80 15.91 6.56
N ARG A 169 25.55 16.63 7.40
CA ARG A 169 26.14 17.93 7.06
C ARG A 169 27.09 17.86 5.87
N ASP A 170 27.66 16.69 5.57
CA ASP A 170 28.54 16.51 4.43
C ASP A 170 27.83 16.69 3.07
N ALA A 171 26.50 16.60 3.00
CA ALA A 171 25.74 16.95 1.81
C ALA A 171 25.54 18.45 1.59
N LEU A 172 25.92 19.28 2.56
CA LEU A 172 25.71 20.72 2.56
C LEU A 172 26.99 21.49 2.20
N LEU A 173 26.84 22.59 1.46
CA LEU A 173 27.89 23.60 1.23
C LEU A 173 27.89 24.63 2.37
N THR A 174 26.70 24.97 2.86
CA THR A 174 26.43 25.80 4.04
C THR A 174 25.17 25.26 4.72
N ASP A 175 24.83 25.72 5.92
CA ASP A 175 23.64 25.29 6.67
C ASP A 175 22.30 25.42 5.90
N THR A 176 22.28 26.11 4.77
CA THR A 176 21.08 26.35 3.96
C THR A 176 21.24 25.96 2.48
N VAL A 177 22.42 25.50 2.07
CA VAL A 177 22.73 25.23 0.66
C VAL A 177 23.20 23.81 0.49
N VAL A 178 22.43 23.02 -0.25
CA VAL A 178 22.75 21.62 -0.60
C VAL A 178 23.73 21.58 -1.78
N LYS A 179 24.65 20.60 -1.78
CA LYS A 179 25.57 20.35 -2.89
C LYS A 179 24.83 20.04 -4.20
N SER A 180 25.38 20.51 -5.33
CA SER A 180 24.73 20.46 -6.64
C SER A 180 24.42 19.04 -7.15
N GLU A 181 25.32 18.11 -6.85
CA GLU A 181 25.23 16.69 -7.17
C GLU A 181 24.13 16.00 -6.36
N VAL A 182 23.97 16.39 -5.08
CA VAL A 182 22.87 15.91 -4.21
C VAL A 182 21.53 16.44 -4.70
N ILE A 183 21.45 17.73 -5.08
CA ILE A 183 20.25 18.32 -5.68
C ILE A 183 19.82 17.56 -6.95
N THR A 184 20.78 17.16 -7.79
CA THR A 184 20.50 16.41 -9.02
C THR A 184 19.85 15.06 -8.72
N PHE A 185 20.34 14.36 -7.68
CA PHE A 185 19.73 13.11 -7.21
C PHE A 185 18.33 13.35 -6.61
N PHE A 186 18.16 14.36 -5.75
CA PHE A 186 16.87 14.70 -5.15
C PHE A 186 15.81 15.08 -6.18
N ASN A 187 16.18 15.78 -7.26
CA ASN A 187 15.25 16.05 -8.36
C ASN A 187 14.68 14.75 -8.97
N ALA A 188 15.52 13.72 -9.15
CA ALA A 188 15.07 12.44 -9.67
C ALA A 188 14.14 11.72 -8.68
N LEU A 189 14.46 11.78 -7.39
CA LEU A 189 13.67 11.20 -6.31
C LEU A 189 12.30 11.87 -6.18
N LEU A 190 12.26 13.19 -6.03
CA LEU A 190 11.02 13.96 -5.92
C LEU A 190 10.15 13.81 -7.18
N TYR A 191 10.76 13.76 -8.37
CA TYR A 191 9.98 13.53 -9.59
C TYR A 191 9.34 12.14 -9.60
N ALA A 192 10.05 11.11 -9.14
CA ALA A 192 9.51 9.77 -9.02
C ALA A 192 8.34 9.72 -8.00
N THR A 193 8.52 10.34 -6.83
CA THR A 193 7.47 10.48 -5.80
C THR A 193 6.25 11.22 -6.34
N TRP A 194 6.47 12.40 -6.94
CA TRP A 194 5.39 13.20 -7.50
C TRP A 194 4.62 12.44 -8.58
N ARG A 195 5.32 11.76 -9.49
CA ARG A 195 4.68 10.95 -10.52
C ARG A 195 3.85 9.82 -9.92
N ARG A 196 4.33 9.16 -8.86
CA ARG A 196 3.57 8.12 -8.14
C ARG A 196 2.28 8.69 -7.56
N TRP A 197 2.35 9.80 -6.83
CA TRP A 197 1.15 10.45 -6.26
C TRP A 197 0.16 10.90 -7.33
N MET A 198 0.66 11.53 -8.40
CA MET A 198 -0.17 11.93 -9.54
C MET A 198 -0.90 10.74 -10.17
N MET A 199 -0.25 9.58 -10.29
CA MET A 199 -0.92 8.37 -10.81
C MET A 199 -2.00 7.85 -9.85
N VAL A 200 -1.77 7.90 -8.53
CA VAL A 200 -2.76 7.51 -7.52
C VAL A 200 -3.98 8.43 -7.57
N VAL A 201 -3.77 9.75 -7.53
CA VAL A 201 -4.86 10.75 -7.63
C VAL A 201 -5.61 10.62 -8.95
N SER A 202 -4.90 10.38 -10.06
CA SER A 202 -5.56 10.15 -11.36
C SER A 202 -6.44 8.90 -11.35
N ARG A 203 -5.97 7.81 -10.74
CA ARG A 203 -6.75 6.57 -10.58
C ARG A 203 -7.97 6.80 -9.70
N GLN A 204 -7.80 7.51 -8.60
CA GLN A 204 -8.87 7.90 -7.68
C GLN A 204 -9.97 8.69 -8.39
N LYS A 205 -9.60 9.69 -9.20
CA LYS A 205 -10.54 10.44 -10.05
C LYS A 205 -11.29 9.54 -11.02
N ALA A 206 -10.59 8.62 -11.70
CA ALA A 206 -11.22 7.69 -12.64
C ALA A 206 -12.21 6.73 -11.94
N GLN A 207 -11.99 6.41 -10.67
CA GLN A 207 -12.85 5.53 -9.87
C GLN A 207 -13.98 6.27 -9.14
N LEU A 208 -14.00 7.60 -9.12
CA LEU A 208 -14.98 8.36 -8.34
C LEU A 208 -16.41 8.07 -8.80
N ALA A 209 -16.66 8.12 -10.12
CA ALA A 209 -17.98 7.89 -10.69
C ALA A 209 -18.52 6.48 -10.37
N SER A 210 -17.70 5.43 -10.49
CA SER A 210 -18.14 4.07 -10.18
C SER A 210 -18.36 3.85 -8.69
N LYS A 211 -17.61 4.55 -7.82
CA LYS A 211 -17.81 4.50 -6.37
C LYS A 211 -19.08 5.25 -5.94
N LEU A 212 -19.41 6.37 -6.56
CA LEU A 212 -20.70 7.05 -6.37
C LEU A 212 -21.86 6.14 -6.81
N ASP A 213 -21.76 5.53 -8.00
CA ASP A 213 -22.76 4.57 -8.50
C ASP A 213 -22.97 3.38 -7.55
N ALA A 214 -21.91 2.89 -6.91
CA ALA A 214 -22.01 1.85 -5.89
C ALA A 214 -22.78 2.30 -4.64
N VAL A 215 -22.64 3.58 -4.23
CA VAL A 215 -23.45 4.16 -3.13
C VAL A 215 -24.92 4.20 -3.53
N HIS A 216 -25.24 4.69 -4.73
CA HIS A 216 -26.62 4.75 -5.23
C HIS A 216 -27.26 3.37 -5.34
N THR A 217 -26.51 2.40 -5.87
CA THR A 217 -26.97 1.01 -6.03
C THR A 217 -27.29 0.41 -4.66
N ARG A 218 -26.38 0.53 -3.68
CA ARG A 218 -26.62 0.01 -2.32
C ARG A 218 -27.78 0.72 -1.62
N TRP A 219 -27.91 2.02 -1.80
CA TRP A 219 -29.05 2.76 -1.27
C TRP A 219 -30.37 2.28 -1.87
N PHE A 220 -30.40 2.04 -3.19
CA PHE A 220 -31.57 1.51 -3.88
C PHE A 220 -31.92 0.10 -3.40
N GLU A 221 -30.94 -0.80 -3.28
CA GLU A 221 -31.12 -2.16 -2.76
C GLU A 221 -31.67 -2.18 -1.33
N LEU A 222 -31.12 -1.34 -0.44
CA LEU A 222 -31.64 -1.13 0.91
C LEU A 222 -33.09 -0.62 0.90
N SER A 223 -33.41 0.26 -0.05
CA SER A 223 -34.74 0.87 -0.18
C SER A 223 -35.78 -0.05 -0.82
N ALA A 224 -35.36 -1.11 -1.51
CA ALA A 224 -36.25 -1.95 -2.31
C ALA A 224 -37.17 -2.86 -1.46
N ASN A 225 -36.68 -3.40 -0.34
CA ASN A 225 -37.43 -4.33 0.53
C ASN A 225 -37.07 -4.14 2.01
N GLU A 226 -38.04 -4.28 2.91
CA GLU A 226 -37.83 -4.24 4.37
C GLU A 226 -36.82 -5.28 4.84
N GLU A 227 -36.81 -6.47 4.25
CA GLU A 227 -35.89 -7.57 4.60
C GLU A 227 -34.42 -7.26 4.30
N ASN A 228 -34.15 -6.33 3.39
CA ASN A 228 -32.78 -5.94 3.04
C ASN A 228 -32.15 -5.03 4.11
N VAL A 229 -32.96 -4.40 4.95
CA VAL A 229 -32.49 -3.44 5.96
C VAL A 229 -32.10 -4.18 7.23
N THR A 230 -30.94 -4.84 7.16
CA THR A 230 -30.28 -5.49 8.29
C THR A 230 -29.14 -4.63 8.82
N VAL A 231 -28.72 -4.84 10.08
CA VAL A 231 -27.54 -4.15 10.66
C VAL A 231 -26.29 -4.39 9.80
N PHE A 232 -26.15 -5.60 9.25
CA PHE A 232 -25.05 -5.97 8.37
C PHE A 232 -25.05 -5.13 7.08
N HIS A 233 -26.17 -5.06 6.36
CA HIS A 233 -26.25 -4.28 5.12
C HIS A 233 -26.15 -2.77 5.37
N LEU A 234 -26.69 -2.27 6.49
CA LEU A 234 -26.52 -0.87 6.90
C LEU A 234 -25.04 -0.56 7.19
N THR A 235 -24.34 -1.42 7.91
CA THR A 235 -22.90 -1.27 8.18
C THR A 235 -22.08 -1.27 6.88
N GLN A 236 -22.37 -2.21 5.97
CA GLN A 236 -21.71 -2.24 4.66
C GLN A 236 -21.98 -0.97 3.85
N PHE A 237 -23.20 -0.44 3.90
CA PHE A 237 -23.55 0.81 3.26
C PHE A 237 -22.79 2.00 3.86
N PHE A 238 -22.76 2.13 5.19
CA PHE A 238 -22.03 3.19 5.89
C PHE A 238 -20.53 3.17 5.60
N GLN A 239 -19.92 1.98 5.50
CA GLN A 239 -18.52 1.85 5.06
C GLN A 239 -18.31 2.35 3.62
N THR A 240 -19.24 2.07 2.71
CA THR A 240 -19.17 2.60 1.34
C THR A 240 -19.30 4.12 1.34
N VAL A 241 -20.26 4.68 2.08
CA VAL A 241 -20.48 6.12 2.20
C VAL A 241 -19.24 6.82 2.74
N THR A 242 -18.65 6.30 3.82
CA THR A 242 -17.44 6.86 4.44
C THR A 242 -16.28 6.93 3.44
N ARG A 243 -16.00 5.81 2.74
CA ARG A 243 -14.93 5.75 1.72
C ARG A 243 -15.15 6.71 0.55
N VAL A 244 -16.40 6.99 0.20
CA VAL A 244 -16.72 7.94 -0.87
C VAL A 244 -16.62 9.37 -0.37
N LEU A 245 -17.06 9.68 0.86
CA LEU A 245 -16.87 10.99 1.48
C LEU A 245 -15.40 11.40 1.51
N GLU A 246 -14.54 10.54 2.05
CA GLU A 246 -13.08 10.76 2.11
C GLU A 246 -12.50 11.04 0.71
N LEU A 247 -12.95 10.28 -0.29
CA LEU A 247 -12.50 10.42 -1.67
C LEU A 247 -12.97 11.75 -2.29
N THR A 248 -14.23 12.13 -2.08
CA THR A 248 -14.80 13.38 -2.61
C THR A 248 -14.09 14.60 -2.03
N GLU A 249 -13.82 14.57 -0.72
CA GLU A 249 -13.10 15.62 -0.02
C GLU A 249 -11.65 15.74 -0.51
N ALA A 250 -10.94 14.60 -0.58
CA ALA A 250 -9.55 14.56 -1.04
C ALA A 250 -9.38 15.06 -2.50
N LEU A 251 -10.40 14.84 -3.34
CA LEU A 251 -10.40 15.30 -4.73
C LEU A 251 -10.97 16.71 -4.92
N SER A 252 -11.55 17.29 -3.87
CA SER A 252 -12.23 18.59 -3.89
C SER A 252 -13.30 18.68 -4.99
N ASP A 253 -14.08 17.61 -5.16
CA ASP A 253 -15.15 17.54 -6.15
C ASP A 253 -16.46 18.10 -5.61
N LYS A 254 -16.78 19.34 -5.98
CA LYS A 254 -17.97 20.05 -5.50
C LYS A 254 -19.28 19.43 -5.92
N THR A 255 -19.32 18.74 -7.06
CA THR A 255 -20.52 18.06 -7.53
C THR A 255 -20.78 16.82 -6.69
N ALA A 256 -19.74 16.00 -6.50
CA ALA A 256 -19.83 14.79 -5.68
C ALA A 256 -20.00 15.12 -4.19
N GLU A 257 -19.36 16.18 -3.67
CA GLU A 257 -19.59 16.69 -2.31
C GLU A 257 -21.07 17.08 -2.12
N ALA A 258 -21.67 17.78 -3.08
CA ALA A 258 -23.08 18.17 -3.00
C ALA A 258 -24.00 16.94 -2.96
N GLU A 259 -23.72 15.92 -3.79
CA GLU A 259 -24.47 14.66 -3.80
C GLU A 259 -24.33 13.90 -2.47
N MET A 260 -23.12 13.80 -1.93
CA MET A 260 -22.89 13.16 -0.64
C MET A 260 -23.50 13.96 0.53
N ASN A 261 -23.60 15.28 0.43
CA ASN A 261 -24.31 16.10 1.43
C ASN A 261 -25.83 15.85 1.42
N VAL A 262 -26.42 15.59 0.25
CA VAL A 262 -27.83 15.12 0.18
C VAL A 262 -27.98 13.80 0.92
N LEU A 263 -27.03 12.88 0.75
CA LEU A 263 -27.06 11.61 1.45
C LEU A 263 -26.84 11.76 2.96
N LYS A 264 -25.94 12.64 3.41
CA LYS A 264 -25.80 12.98 4.85
C LYS A 264 -27.12 13.49 5.45
N SER A 265 -27.88 14.28 4.70
CA SER A 265 -29.22 14.72 5.13
C SER A 265 -30.22 13.56 5.26
N ASP A 266 -30.12 12.54 4.39
CA ASP A 266 -30.92 11.32 4.51
C ASP A 266 -30.50 10.48 5.73
N LEU A 267 -29.20 10.38 6.00
CA LEU A 267 -28.66 9.73 7.20
C LEU A 267 -29.09 10.45 8.49
N GLN A 268 -29.09 11.79 8.50
CA GLN A 268 -29.63 12.57 9.63
C GLN A 268 -31.12 12.26 9.86
N SER A 269 -31.88 12.07 8.78
CA SER A 269 -33.29 11.67 8.88
C SER A 269 -33.44 10.26 9.47
N MET A 270 -32.53 9.33 9.15
CA MET A 270 -32.49 8.00 9.78
C MET A 270 -32.19 8.11 11.27
N LEU A 271 -31.19 8.93 11.64
CA LEU A 271 -30.81 9.18 13.03
C LEU A 271 -31.96 9.75 13.87
N ASN A 272 -32.70 10.71 13.31
CA ASN A 272 -33.84 11.33 13.97
C ASN A 272 -34.95 10.31 14.23
N LEU A 273 -35.26 9.44 13.26
CA LEU A 273 -36.27 8.37 13.42
C LEU A 273 -35.85 7.36 14.50
N ILE A 274 -34.58 6.96 14.51
CA ILE A 274 -34.04 6.02 15.50
C ILE A 274 -34.08 6.64 16.91
N SER A 275 -33.77 7.92 17.04
CA SER A 275 -33.67 8.60 18.33
C SER A 275 -35.02 8.99 18.94
N SER A 276 -36.03 9.23 18.12
CA SER A 276 -37.29 9.86 18.55
C SER A 276 -38.48 8.89 18.63
N GLY A 277 -38.33 7.65 18.13
CA GLY A 277 -39.40 6.65 18.12
C GLY A 277 -40.52 6.96 17.11
N PRO A 278 -41.52 6.07 16.96
CA PRO A 278 -42.56 6.17 15.94
C PRO A 278 -43.49 7.39 16.06
N ASP A 279 -43.53 8.05 17.22
CA ASP A 279 -44.49 9.10 17.56
C ASP A 279 -43.94 10.54 17.45
N SER A 280 -42.72 10.74 16.96
CA SER A 280 -42.16 12.09 16.83
C SER A 280 -42.68 12.80 15.57
N SER A 281 -43.52 13.82 15.78
CA SER A 281 -44.08 14.72 14.76
C SER A 281 -43.07 15.76 14.23
N GLY A 282 -41.79 15.42 14.16
CA GLY A 282 -40.78 16.28 13.56
C GLY A 282 -40.79 16.11 12.04
N GLU A 283 -40.73 17.21 11.29
CA GLU A 283 -40.56 17.22 9.83
C GLU A 283 -39.24 16.55 9.42
N THR A 284 -39.22 15.21 9.41
CA THR A 284 -38.14 14.44 8.78
C THR A 284 -38.45 14.32 7.30
N LYS A 285 -37.45 14.59 6.46
CA LYS A 285 -37.48 14.32 5.02
C LYS A 285 -38.03 12.89 4.78
N PRO A 286 -38.87 12.67 3.76
CA PRO A 286 -39.51 11.37 3.55
C PRO A 286 -38.46 10.31 3.17
N LEU A 287 -38.03 9.53 4.17
CA LEU A 287 -37.26 8.31 3.94
C LEU A 287 -38.13 7.25 3.25
N PRO A 288 -37.54 6.34 2.46
CA PRO A 288 -38.24 5.19 1.90
C PRO A 288 -38.98 4.40 2.98
N LYS A 289 -40.21 3.96 2.66
CA LYS A 289 -41.09 3.27 3.62
C LYS A 289 -40.44 2.01 4.19
N SER A 290 -39.73 1.25 3.35
CA SER A 290 -38.99 0.04 3.72
C SER A 290 -37.95 0.31 4.82
N ILE A 291 -37.11 1.33 4.61
CA ILE A 291 -36.11 1.79 5.58
C ILE A 291 -36.77 2.24 6.88
N ARG A 292 -37.84 3.05 6.80
CA ARG A 292 -38.57 3.53 7.99
C ARG A 292 -39.14 2.36 8.80
N THR A 293 -39.85 1.43 8.16
CA THR A 293 -40.47 0.30 8.86
C THR A 293 -39.41 -0.62 9.48
N ALA A 294 -38.32 -0.89 8.76
CA ALA A 294 -37.28 -1.81 9.24
C ALA A 294 -36.43 -1.21 10.37
N LEU A 295 -36.09 0.09 10.31
CA LEU A 295 -35.39 0.77 11.41
C LEU A 295 -36.22 0.79 12.70
N LEU A 296 -37.55 0.96 12.60
CA LEU A 296 -38.45 0.86 13.75
C LEU A 296 -38.60 -0.57 14.30
N LYS A 297 -38.30 -1.58 13.48
CA LYS A 297 -38.32 -3.01 13.84
C LYS A 297 -36.95 -3.53 14.33
N LEU A 298 -35.89 -2.71 14.37
CA LEU A 298 -34.59 -3.10 14.93
C LEU A 298 -34.79 -3.50 16.40
N ALA A 299 -34.76 -4.81 16.65
CA ALA A 299 -35.38 -5.41 17.83
C ALA A 299 -34.54 -5.34 19.13
N SER A 300 -33.27 -4.91 19.06
CA SER A 300 -32.40 -4.86 20.24
C SER A 300 -31.68 -3.52 20.42
N GLN A 301 -31.69 -3.00 21.65
CA GLN A 301 -30.99 -1.77 22.07
C GLN A 301 -29.53 -1.69 21.57
N PRO A 302 -28.69 -2.75 21.64
CA PRO A 302 -27.31 -2.68 21.17
C PRO A 302 -27.17 -2.46 19.65
N GLN A 303 -28.07 -3.03 18.85
CA GLN A 303 -28.07 -2.87 17.40
C GLN A 303 -28.47 -1.45 17.00
N VAL A 304 -29.44 -0.88 17.72
CA VAL A 304 -29.87 0.51 17.55
C VAL A 304 -28.72 1.48 17.87
N GLU A 305 -28.01 1.26 18.97
CA GLU A 305 -26.84 2.06 19.37
C GLU A 305 -25.69 1.97 18.36
N SER A 306 -25.39 0.77 17.82
CA SER A 306 -24.35 0.58 16.82
C SER A 306 -24.64 1.34 15.51
N VAL A 307 -25.87 1.24 15.00
CA VAL A 307 -26.30 1.98 13.79
C VAL A 307 -26.27 3.50 14.06
N ARG A 308 -26.72 3.93 15.24
CA ARG A 308 -26.68 5.33 15.66
C ARG A 308 -25.27 5.89 15.68
N ALA A 309 -24.31 5.17 16.28
CA ALA A 309 -22.92 5.59 16.37
C ALA A 309 -22.29 5.74 14.98
N GLN A 310 -22.52 4.79 14.06
CA GLN A 310 -21.99 4.86 12.70
C GLN A 310 -22.56 6.05 11.90
N ILE A 311 -23.86 6.32 12.05
CA ILE A 311 -24.49 7.49 11.41
C ILE A 311 -23.93 8.80 11.98
N MET A 312 -23.78 8.89 13.31
CA MET A 312 -23.19 10.07 13.96
C MET A 312 -21.76 10.34 13.48
N ALA A 313 -20.93 9.29 13.38
CA ALA A 313 -19.56 9.43 12.88
C ALA A 313 -19.52 10.02 11.47
N ILE A 314 -20.38 9.53 10.56
CA ILE A 314 -20.48 10.03 9.19
C ILE A 314 -20.95 11.50 9.13
N ILE A 315 -21.93 11.87 9.96
CA ILE A 315 -22.53 13.21 9.94
C ILE A 315 -21.57 14.24 10.54
N ASN A 316 -20.97 13.91 11.68
CA ASN A 316 -20.06 14.80 12.39
C ASN A 316 -18.70 14.91 11.69
N GLU A 317 -18.47 14.16 10.61
CA GLU A 317 -17.15 14.02 9.98
C GLU A 317 -16.08 13.60 10.99
N GLU A 318 -16.51 12.91 12.06
CA GLU A 318 -15.60 12.25 12.96
C GLU A 318 -14.95 11.17 12.13
N GLN A 319 -13.63 11.31 11.91
CA GLN A 319 -12.86 10.15 11.52
C GLN A 319 -13.21 9.08 12.55
N PRO A 320 -13.55 7.84 12.14
CA PRO A 320 -13.64 6.77 13.12
C PRO A 320 -12.34 6.89 13.89
N GLU A 321 -12.43 7.16 15.20
CA GLU A 321 -11.26 7.27 16.04
C GLU A 321 -10.50 6.01 15.71
N VAL A 322 -9.34 6.16 15.06
CA VAL A 322 -8.40 5.05 15.01
C VAL A 322 -8.14 4.92 16.49
N VAL A 323 -8.82 3.96 17.12
CA VAL A 323 -8.43 3.48 18.41
C VAL A 323 -7.03 2.98 18.13
N ALA A 324 -6.06 3.87 18.32
CA ALA A 324 -4.69 3.48 18.52
C ALA A 324 -4.85 2.49 19.65
N LEU A 325 -4.66 1.22 19.32
CA LEU A 325 -4.61 0.17 20.31
C LEU A 325 -3.45 0.60 21.20
N ASP A 326 -3.80 1.21 22.32
CA ASP A 326 -2.84 1.63 23.33
C ASP A 326 -2.39 0.34 24.01
N PHE A 327 -1.39 -0.28 23.41
CA PHE A 327 -0.78 -1.49 23.94
C PHE A 327 -0.06 -1.23 25.27
N GLU A 328 0.14 0.04 25.66
CA GLU A 328 0.78 0.41 26.93
C GLU A 328 -0.23 0.48 28.10
N SER A 329 -1.54 0.63 27.83
CA SER A 329 -2.59 0.65 28.87
C SER A 329 -3.36 -0.67 29.02
N LEU A 330 -2.99 -1.71 28.28
CA LEU A 330 -3.54 -3.04 28.53
C LEU A 330 -3.11 -3.49 29.93
N PRO A 331 -4.06 -3.85 30.83
CA PRO A 331 -3.69 -4.41 32.11
C PRO A 331 -2.78 -5.61 31.86
N GLU A 332 -1.69 -5.76 32.65
CA GLU A 332 -0.87 -6.97 32.72
C GLU A 332 -1.75 -8.15 33.16
N GLY A 333 -2.61 -8.60 32.27
CA GLY A 333 -3.38 -9.81 32.36
C GLY A 333 -2.60 -10.89 31.63
N THR A 334 -2.59 -12.09 32.20
CA THR A 334 -2.23 -13.32 31.48
C THR A 334 -2.98 -13.36 30.15
N TRP A 335 -2.25 -13.08 29.07
CA TRP A 335 -2.71 -13.26 27.70
C TRP A 335 -3.16 -14.71 27.54
N LYS A 336 -4.38 -14.87 27.06
CA LYS A 336 -4.94 -16.17 26.68
C LYS A 336 -4.64 -16.39 25.20
N GLU A 337 -4.35 -17.63 24.81
CA GLU A 337 -4.07 -18.00 23.43
C GLU A 337 -5.30 -17.78 22.53
N GLY A 338 -6.49 -17.65 23.12
CA GLY A 338 -7.70 -17.23 22.42
C GLY A 338 -8.33 -18.33 21.56
N THR A 339 -7.84 -19.56 21.68
CA THR A 339 -8.32 -20.75 20.97
C THR A 339 -8.62 -21.91 21.92
N GLU A 340 -8.63 -21.66 23.24
CA GLU A 340 -8.78 -22.69 24.27
C GLU A 340 -10.10 -23.45 24.14
N GLU A 341 -11.16 -22.80 23.65
CA GLU A 341 -12.45 -23.43 23.40
C GLU A 341 -12.40 -24.53 22.32
N TYR A 342 -11.36 -24.54 21.47
CA TYR A 342 -11.18 -25.52 20.39
C TYR A 342 -10.12 -26.57 20.72
N ALA A 343 -9.45 -26.51 21.87
CA ALA A 343 -8.34 -27.39 22.23
C ALA A 343 -8.71 -28.89 22.21
N THR A 344 -10.00 -29.22 22.37
CA THR A 344 -10.50 -30.61 22.32
C THR A 344 -10.87 -31.11 20.92
N LEU A 345 -10.85 -30.24 19.90
CA LEU A 345 -11.18 -30.62 18.54
C LEU A 345 -10.00 -31.36 17.89
N THR A 346 -10.28 -32.47 17.23
CA THR A 346 -9.31 -33.09 16.31
C THR A 346 -9.34 -32.38 14.96
N LEU A 347 -8.31 -32.57 14.12
CA LEU A 347 -8.28 -31.96 12.77
C LEU A 347 -9.52 -32.31 11.95
N ASP A 348 -9.97 -33.56 12.03
CA ASP A 348 -11.16 -34.02 11.31
C ASP A 348 -12.44 -33.32 11.82
N LYS A 349 -12.60 -33.20 13.14
CA LYS A 349 -13.72 -32.46 13.73
C LYS A 349 -13.66 -30.96 13.45
N ALA A 350 -12.47 -30.39 13.33
CA ALA A 350 -12.30 -29.00 12.94
C ALA A 350 -12.80 -28.77 11.49
N TRP A 351 -12.47 -29.67 10.56
CA TRP A 351 -13.01 -29.61 9.20
C TRP A 351 -14.53 -29.81 9.14
N GLU A 352 -15.07 -30.71 9.95
CA GLU A 352 -16.53 -30.86 10.11
C GLU A 352 -17.18 -29.57 10.63
N HIS A 353 -16.54 -28.87 11.56
CA HIS A 353 -17.03 -27.60 12.12
C HIS A 353 -17.12 -26.48 11.06
N LEU A 354 -16.23 -26.50 10.07
CA LEU A 354 -16.28 -25.59 8.92
C LEU A 354 -17.30 -26.01 7.85
N GLY A 355 -17.97 -27.16 8.01
CA GLY A 355 -18.85 -27.74 6.98
C GLY A 355 -18.08 -28.32 5.79
N LEU A 356 -16.77 -28.58 5.95
CA LEU A 356 -15.86 -29.03 4.89
C LEU A 356 -15.27 -30.42 5.18
N GLY A 357 -15.85 -31.18 6.11
CA GLY A 357 -15.33 -32.49 6.56
C GLY A 357 -15.14 -33.53 5.45
N SER A 358 -15.94 -33.47 4.38
CA SER A 358 -15.85 -34.39 3.24
C SER A 358 -14.74 -34.03 2.25
N ILE A 359 -14.40 -32.74 2.12
CA ILE A 359 -13.42 -32.25 1.15
C ILE A 359 -12.08 -31.87 1.77
N LYS A 360 -12.05 -31.61 3.09
CA LYS A 360 -10.90 -31.20 3.91
C LYS A 360 -9.98 -30.18 3.21
N ARG A 361 -10.61 -29.23 2.51
CA ARG A 361 -9.97 -28.18 1.72
C ARG A 361 -10.85 -26.94 1.67
N ILE A 362 -10.22 -25.78 1.54
CA ILE A 362 -10.93 -24.51 1.34
C ILE A 362 -11.26 -24.37 -0.15
N PRO A 363 -12.54 -24.20 -0.54
CA PRO A 363 -12.91 -23.99 -1.94
C PRO A 363 -12.22 -22.76 -2.54
N GLY A 364 -11.62 -22.90 -3.73
CA GLY A 364 -10.94 -21.81 -4.43
C GLY A 364 -9.47 -21.61 -4.05
N PHE A 365 -8.95 -22.35 -3.07
CA PHE A 365 -7.51 -22.40 -2.75
C PHE A 365 -6.74 -23.34 -3.67
N ALA A 366 -5.43 -23.12 -3.78
CA ALA A 366 -4.52 -24.00 -4.51
C ALA A 366 -4.51 -25.41 -3.90
N GLU A 367 -4.50 -26.45 -4.74
CA GLU A 367 -4.49 -27.84 -4.29
C GLU A 367 -3.08 -28.35 -3.93
N LYS A 368 -2.06 -27.66 -4.43
CA LYS A 368 -0.64 -28.01 -4.26
C LYS A 368 0.17 -26.78 -3.89
N LEU A 369 1.36 -26.99 -3.34
CA LEU A 369 2.37 -25.96 -3.09
C LEU A 369 3.74 -26.36 -3.67
N ASP A 370 4.55 -25.35 -3.95
CA ASP A 370 5.99 -25.51 -4.18
C ASP A 370 6.70 -25.64 -2.83
N LEU A 371 7.37 -26.78 -2.60
CA LEU A 371 8.03 -27.09 -1.33
C LEU A 371 9.16 -26.11 -1.01
N ASN A 372 9.77 -25.51 -2.03
CA ASN A 372 10.92 -24.62 -1.89
C ASN A 372 10.53 -23.14 -1.87
N ASP A 373 9.22 -22.82 -1.95
CA ASP A 373 8.68 -21.45 -1.99
C ASP A 373 9.44 -20.54 -3.00
N THR A 374 9.87 -21.14 -4.10
CA THR A 374 10.79 -20.52 -5.07
C THR A 374 10.03 -19.68 -6.09
N TYR A 375 8.76 -20.03 -6.34
CA TYR A 375 7.92 -19.40 -7.33
C TYR A 375 6.65 -18.83 -6.70
N ASP A 376 6.26 -17.62 -7.12
CA ASP A 376 4.99 -17.02 -6.75
C ASP A 376 3.84 -17.89 -7.29
N PRO A 377 2.95 -18.44 -6.43
CA PRO A 377 1.83 -19.30 -6.83
C PRO A 377 0.85 -18.65 -7.81
N TRP A 378 0.85 -17.32 -7.89
CA TRP A 378 -0.05 -16.54 -8.74
C TRP A 378 0.61 -16.09 -10.06
N SER A 379 1.90 -16.37 -10.25
CA SER A 379 2.61 -16.14 -11.51
C SER A 379 2.31 -17.24 -12.53
N ILE A 380 2.56 -16.97 -13.81
CA ILE A 380 2.37 -17.96 -14.88
C ILE A 380 3.32 -19.15 -14.66
N GLU A 381 4.56 -18.85 -14.26
CA GLU A 381 5.60 -19.82 -13.96
C GLU A 381 5.26 -20.66 -12.72
N GLY A 382 4.76 -20.04 -11.65
CA GLY A 382 4.30 -20.75 -10.45
C GLY A 382 3.10 -21.65 -10.72
N LEU A 383 2.15 -21.23 -11.56
CA LEU A 383 1.04 -22.08 -11.99
C LEU A 383 1.49 -23.30 -12.81
N GLU A 384 2.59 -23.20 -13.56
CA GLU A 384 3.19 -24.35 -14.25
C GLU A 384 3.88 -25.30 -13.26
N VAL A 385 4.61 -24.77 -12.28
CA VAL A 385 5.24 -25.57 -11.21
C VAL A 385 4.20 -26.31 -10.39
N LEU A 386 3.10 -25.66 -10.01
CA LEU A 386 1.98 -26.28 -9.28
C LEU A 386 1.28 -27.40 -10.06
N ARG A 387 1.41 -27.44 -11.39
CA ARG A 387 0.89 -28.54 -12.24
C ARG A 387 1.88 -29.69 -12.39
N SER A 388 3.13 -29.51 -11.99
CA SER A 388 4.18 -30.53 -12.08
C SER A 388 3.99 -31.65 -11.04
N GLU A 389 4.75 -32.73 -11.21
CA GLU A 389 4.83 -33.83 -10.25
C GLU A 389 5.65 -33.46 -8.99
N GLU A 390 6.43 -32.39 -9.05
CA GLU A 390 7.29 -31.93 -7.94
C GLU A 390 6.50 -31.14 -6.89
N ALA A 391 5.32 -30.60 -7.26
CA ALA A 391 4.45 -29.89 -6.33
C ALA A 391 3.72 -30.86 -5.39
N VAL A 392 3.77 -30.56 -4.09
CA VAL A 392 3.18 -31.41 -3.04
C VAL A 392 1.78 -30.95 -2.65
N PRO A 393 0.91 -31.83 -2.14
CA PRO A 393 -0.42 -31.45 -1.68
C PRO A 393 -0.38 -30.36 -0.61
N LEU A 394 -1.26 -29.35 -0.74
CA LEU A 394 -1.45 -28.35 0.30
C LEU A 394 -2.35 -28.90 1.40
N GLU A 395 -1.72 -29.31 2.50
CA GLU A 395 -2.40 -29.81 3.69
C GLU A 395 -2.30 -28.82 4.84
N LEU A 396 -3.45 -28.29 5.26
CA LEU A 396 -3.52 -27.40 6.42
C LEU A 396 -3.29 -28.17 7.72
N LYS A 397 -2.46 -27.60 8.58
CA LYS A 397 -2.22 -28.11 9.93
C LYS A 397 -3.37 -27.74 10.86
N TRP A 398 -3.51 -28.51 11.95
CA TRP A 398 -4.58 -28.33 12.93
C TRP A 398 -4.75 -26.88 13.39
N HIS A 399 -3.65 -26.24 13.81
CA HIS A 399 -3.69 -24.86 14.29
C HIS A 399 -4.16 -23.87 13.22
N GLN A 400 -3.88 -24.14 11.95
CA GLN A 400 -4.33 -23.29 10.84
C GLN A 400 -5.84 -23.41 10.60
N VAL A 401 -6.38 -24.63 10.70
CA VAL A 401 -7.82 -24.85 10.60
C VAL A 401 -8.55 -24.24 11.80
N ILE A 402 -7.99 -24.36 13.01
CA ILE A 402 -8.53 -23.69 14.20
C ILE A 402 -8.48 -22.16 14.07
N GLY A 403 -7.39 -21.61 13.52
CA GLY A 403 -7.28 -20.17 13.24
C GLY A 403 -8.39 -19.69 12.31
N VAL A 404 -8.67 -20.43 11.23
CA VAL A 404 -9.78 -20.13 10.31
C VAL A 404 -11.13 -20.24 11.02
N ILE A 405 -11.37 -21.26 11.85
CA ILE A 405 -12.60 -21.38 12.64
C ILE A 405 -12.78 -20.17 13.55
N LYS A 406 -11.73 -19.77 14.28
CA LYS A 406 -11.78 -18.61 15.17
C LYS A 406 -12.07 -17.31 14.41
N LEU A 407 -11.44 -17.13 13.25
CA LEU A 407 -11.67 -15.98 12.37
C LEU A 407 -13.12 -15.93 11.90
N VAL A 408 -13.67 -17.06 11.44
CA VAL A 408 -15.05 -17.18 10.98
C VAL A 408 -16.03 -16.95 12.14
N ASP A 409 -15.83 -17.58 13.29
CA ASP A 409 -16.72 -17.43 14.45
C ASP A 409 -16.74 -15.99 14.97
N ASN A 410 -15.57 -15.34 15.04
CA ASN A 410 -15.49 -13.95 15.44
C ASN A 410 -16.05 -13.01 14.37
N LEU A 411 -15.83 -13.29 13.08
CA LEU A 411 -16.43 -12.55 11.98
C LEU A 411 -17.97 -12.62 12.05
N LEU A 412 -18.52 -13.83 12.23
CA LEU A 412 -19.96 -14.06 12.40
C LEU A 412 -20.50 -13.41 13.67
N ALA A 413 -19.71 -13.35 14.74
CA ALA A 413 -20.05 -12.70 16.00
C ALA A 413 -19.77 -11.18 16.02
N GLY A 414 -19.22 -10.60 14.94
CA GLY A 414 -18.85 -9.18 14.85
C GLY A 414 -17.75 -8.77 15.83
N LYS A 415 -16.89 -9.69 16.27
CA LYS A 415 -15.79 -9.44 17.18
C LYS A 415 -14.51 -9.12 16.39
N PRO A 416 -13.73 -8.11 16.79
CA PRO A 416 -12.42 -7.87 16.20
C PRO A 416 -11.48 -9.05 16.48
N VAL A 417 -10.61 -9.39 15.53
CA VAL A 417 -9.62 -10.46 15.65
C VAL A 417 -8.24 -9.92 15.38
N LEU A 418 -7.30 -10.24 16.26
CA LEU A 418 -5.88 -9.99 16.08
C LEU A 418 -5.16 -11.35 16.01
N LEU A 419 -4.52 -11.64 14.89
CA LEU A 419 -3.80 -12.90 14.66
C LEU A 419 -2.29 -12.67 14.89
N MET A 420 -1.80 -13.04 16.08
CA MET A 420 -0.42 -12.76 16.52
C MET A 420 0.54 -13.96 16.46
N ASP A 421 0.20 -15.04 15.75
CA ASP A 421 1.10 -16.20 15.58
C ASP A 421 2.49 -15.77 15.05
N GLU A 422 3.52 -16.58 15.27
CA GLU A 422 4.86 -16.30 14.75
C GLU A 422 4.90 -16.27 13.21
N VAL A 423 5.92 -15.60 12.66
CA VAL A 423 6.17 -15.56 11.21
C VAL A 423 6.46 -16.98 10.70
N GLY A 424 5.86 -17.36 9.57
CA GLY A 424 6.02 -18.70 8.98
C GLY A 424 5.00 -19.75 9.43
N ILE A 425 4.10 -19.44 10.38
CA ILE A 425 3.06 -20.37 10.86
C ILE A 425 1.86 -20.48 9.90
N GLY A 426 1.80 -19.61 8.88
CA GLY A 426 0.76 -19.62 7.83
C GLY A 426 -0.38 -18.62 8.04
N LYS A 427 -0.14 -17.54 8.81
CA LYS A 427 -1.12 -16.46 9.05
C LYS A 427 -1.74 -15.90 7.77
N THR A 428 -0.93 -15.65 6.76
CA THR A 428 -1.37 -15.08 5.47
C THR A 428 -2.34 -16.01 4.71
N MET A 429 -2.30 -17.31 4.98
CA MET A 429 -3.24 -18.27 4.39
C MET A 429 -4.52 -18.37 5.21
N GLN A 430 -4.46 -18.13 6.53
CA GLN A 430 -5.64 -18.16 7.40
C GLN A 430 -6.54 -16.93 7.22
N ALA A 431 -5.95 -15.77 6.96
CA ALA A 431 -6.65 -14.50 6.67
C ALA A 431 -7.09 -14.41 5.21
#